data_AF-A0A382P1N0-F1
#
_entry.id   AF-A0A382P1N0-F1
#
_cell.length_a   1.000
_cell.length_b   1.000
_cell.length_c   1.000
_cell.angle_alpha   90.00
_cell.angle_beta   90.00
_cell.angle_gamma   90.00
#
_symmetry.space_group_name_H-M   'P 1'
#
loop_
_entity.id
_entity.type
_entity.pdbx_description
1 polymer ?
#
loop_
_entity_poly.entity_id
_entity_poly.type
_entity_poly.pdbx_seq_one_letter_code
_entity_poly.pdbx_strand_id
1 'polypeptide(L)'
;KGCDQATEKRVLENSSLAGIWNHLYLFFGFPTEEKHEAQETIDFTVQHSELGDGTIHSVGQSIFSLEKDSAIYHNPAKFQINRILRDPERDMAIIFDYEIEKGMSKDEVLDVYESFEKIIESNFPSRSIWNYLSREHFLLYLDHYGREEILNMTRPLVQHT
;
A
#
# COMPACT_ATOMS: atom_id res chain seq x y z
N LYS A 1 4.80 -17.42 3.90
CA LYS A 1 4.46 -16.23 3.07
C LYS A 1 4.79 -16.60 1.62
N GLY A 2 3.89 -16.30 0.68
CA GLY A 2 3.81 -17.00 -0.63
C GLY A 2 4.48 -16.32 -1.83
N CYS A 3 5.20 -15.21 -1.62
CA CYS A 3 5.96 -14.51 -2.65
C CYS A 3 7.25 -13.95 -2.03
N ASP A 4 8.30 -13.79 -2.84
CA ASP A 4 9.55 -13.14 -2.47
C ASP A 4 9.77 -11.86 -3.29
N GLN A 5 10.60 -10.94 -2.78
CA GLN A 5 10.85 -9.64 -3.44
C GLN A 5 11.43 -9.79 -4.85
N ALA A 6 12.19 -10.85 -5.13
CA ALA A 6 12.74 -11.10 -6.46
C ALA A 6 11.62 -11.41 -7.47
N THR A 7 10.61 -12.16 -7.04
CA THR A 7 9.43 -12.46 -7.83
C THR A 7 8.57 -11.21 -8.03
N GLU A 8 8.34 -10.42 -6.98
CA GLU A 8 7.59 -9.16 -7.04
C GLU A 8 8.23 -8.17 -8.02
N LYS A 9 9.55 -7.95 -7.89
CA LYS A 9 10.33 -7.11 -8.80
C LYS A 9 10.20 -7.57 -10.26
N ARG A 10 10.36 -8.87 -10.51
CA ARG A 10 10.24 -9.42 -11.87
C ARG A 10 8.84 -9.23 -12.46
N VAL A 11 7.79 -9.35 -11.65
CA VAL A 11 6.41 -9.09 -12.09
C VAL A 11 6.26 -7.63 -12.47
N LEU A 12 6.69 -6.70 -11.59
CA LEU A 12 6.62 -5.26 -11.81
C LEU A 12 7.39 -4.82 -13.06
N GLU A 13 8.60 -5.35 -13.26
CA GLU A 13 9.42 -5.08 -14.45
C GLU A 13 8.73 -5.56 -15.73
N ASN A 14 8.27 -6.81 -15.76
CA ASN A 14 7.66 -7.37 -16.96
C ASN A 14 6.36 -6.68 -17.34
N SER A 15 5.50 -6.37 -16.36
CA SER A 15 4.25 -5.64 -16.61
C SER A 15 4.53 -4.21 -17.04
N SER A 16 5.51 -3.54 -16.43
CA SER A 16 5.91 -2.19 -16.85
C SER A 16 6.48 -2.19 -18.27
N LEU A 17 7.33 -3.16 -18.64
CA LEU A 17 7.83 -3.28 -20.01
C LEU A 17 6.73 -3.56 -21.03
N ALA A 18 5.65 -4.24 -20.62
CA ALA A 18 4.48 -4.49 -21.45
C ALA A 18 3.52 -3.28 -21.54
N GLY A 19 3.80 -2.16 -20.87
CA GLY A 19 2.93 -0.98 -20.83
C GLY A 19 1.76 -1.09 -19.88
N ILE A 20 1.75 -2.08 -18.98
CA ILE A 20 0.67 -2.32 -18.01
C ILE A 20 0.87 -1.43 -16.78
N TRP A 21 -0.22 -0.82 -16.32
CA TRP A 21 -0.23 0.01 -15.11
C TRP A 21 -0.16 -0.84 -13.84
N ASN A 22 1.01 -0.85 -13.21
CA ASN A 22 1.20 -1.39 -11.86
C ASN A 22 0.65 -0.46 -10.77
N HIS A 23 -0.31 -0.98 -10.01
CA HIS A 23 -0.76 -0.40 -8.75
C HIS A 23 -0.37 -1.33 -7.58
N LEU A 24 0.41 -0.82 -6.64
CA LEU A 24 0.77 -1.54 -5.42
C LEU A 24 -0.21 -1.18 -4.30
N TYR A 25 -0.82 -2.17 -3.67
CA TYR A 25 -1.67 -1.97 -2.50
C TYR A 25 -1.01 -2.59 -1.27
N LEU A 26 -0.70 -1.76 -0.28
CA LEU A 26 0.02 -2.14 0.93
C LEU A 26 -0.88 -2.01 2.15
N PHE A 27 -0.54 -2.74 3.20
CA PHE A 27 -1.08 -2.50 4.52
C PHE A 27 0.01 -2.69 5.57
N PHE A 28 -0.01 -1.87 6.62
CA PHE A 28 0.91 -1.96 7.74
C PHE A 28 0.18 -2.37 9.02
N GLY A 29 0.93 -2.89 9.98
CA GLY A 29 0.42 -3.34 11.27
C GLY A 29 -0.12 -4.76 11.26
N PHE A 30 0.33 -5.59 10.32
CA PHE A 30 0.01 -7.02 10.40
C PHE A 30 0.55 -7.58 11.74
N PRO A 31 -0.16 -8.50 12.43
CA PRO A 31 0.36 -9.08 13.67
C PRO A 31 1.80 -9.59 13.48
N THR A 32 2.68 -9.26 14.43
CA THR A 32 4.13 -9.52 14.41
C THR A 32 4.99 -8.69 13.46
N GLU A 33 4.43 -7.80 12.65
CA GLU A 33 5.22 -6.95 11.76
C GLU A 33 6.03 -5.96 12.59
N GLU A 34 7.35 -6.00 12.41
CA GLU A 34 8.29 -5.12 13.10
C GLU A 34 8.58 -3.87 12.25
N LYS A 35 9.01 -2.79 12.91
CA LYS A 35 9.28 -1.51 12.23
C LYS A 35 10.29 -1.60 11.09
N HIS A 36 11.29 -2.49 11.20
CA HIS A 36 12.29 -2.68 10.13
C HIS A 36 11.68 -3.37 8.90
N GLU A 37 10.75 -4.32 9.06
CA GLU A 37 10.04 -4.96 7.95
C GLU A 37 9.15 -3.93 7.21
N ALA A 38 8.50 -3.04 7.97
CA ALA A 38 7.75 -1.94 7.39
C ALA A 38 8.68 -0.99 6.61
N GLN A 39 9.87 -0.68 7.15
CA GLN A 39 10.86 0.14 6.44
C GLN A 39 11.37 -0.53 5.16
N GLU A 40 11.61 -1.84 5.16
CA GLU A 40 11.98 -2.57 3.93
C GLU A 40 10.90 -2.44 2.85
N THR A 41 9.62 -2.47 3.24
CA THR A 41 8.48 -2.27 2.33
C THR A 41 8.44 -0.84 1.78
N ILE A 42 8.73 0.15 2.61
CA ILE A 42 8.83 1.56 2.21
C ILE A 42 9.97 1.75 1.22
N ASP A 43 11.16 1.24 1.54
CA ASP A 43 12.36 1.36 0.72
C ASP A 43 12.18 0.71 -0.65
N PHE A 44 11.58 -0.49 -0.68
CA PHE A 44 11.19 -1.15 -1.92
C PHE A 44 10.25 -0.28 -2.76
N THR A 45 9.24 0.32 -2.13
CA THR A 45 8.27 1.17 -2.84
C THR A 45 8.92 2.44 -3.40
N VAL A 46 9.83 3.07 -2.65
CA VAL A 46 10.58 4.25 -3.11
C VAL A 46 11.50 3.88 -4.27
N GLN A 47 12.28 2.81 -4.14
CA GLN A 47 13.19 2.34 -5.18
C GLN A 47 12.47 2.11 -6.52
N HIS A 48 11.26 1.56 -6.45
CA HIS A 48 10.46 1.20 -7.62
C HIS A 48 9.42 2.25 -8.02
N SER A 49 9.39 3.41 -7.35
CA SER A 49 8.43 4.50 -7.60
C SER A 49 8.63 5.19 -8.95
N GLU A 50 7.74 6.11 -9.31
CA GLU A 50 7.87 6.96 -10.50
C GLU A 50 9.19 7.75 -10.56
N LEU A 51 9.69 8.21 -9.41
CA LEU A 51 10.99 8.90 -9.30
C LEU A 51 12.17 7.94 -9.11
N GLY A 52 11.90 6.67 -8.82
CA GLY A 52 12.87 5.59 -8.77
C GLY A 52 13.11 4.99 -10.15
N ASP A 53 12.87 3.69 -10.30
CA ASP A 53 12.98 3.00 -11.61
C ASP A 53 11.72 3.02 -12.47
N GLY A 54 10.61 3.59 -11.95
CA GLY A 54 9.36 3.77 -12.69
C GLY A 54 8.56 2.49 -12.91
N THR A 55 8.82 1.41 -12.18
CA THR A 55 8.08 0.15 -12.33
C THR A 55 6.76 0.11 -11.55
N ILE A 56 6.61 0.90 -10.47
CA ILE A 56 5.36 1.14 -9.77
C ILE A 56 4.82 2.49 -10.20
N HIS A 57 3.56 2.53 -10.64
CA HIS A 57 2.95 3.75 -11.17
C HIS A 57 1.92 4.36 -10.22
N SER A 58 1.35 3.58 -9.30
CA SER A 58 0.59 4.15 -8.19
C SER A 58 0.57 3.25 -6.97
N VAL A 59 0.35 3.84 -5.81
CA VAL A 59 0.33 3.15 -4.51
C VAL A 59 -0.95 3.50 -3.77
N GLY A 60 -1.53 2.50 -3.11
CA GLY A 60 -2.53 2.68 -2.06
C GLY A 60 -2.04 2.00 -0.79
N GLN A 61 -2.42 2.56 0.36
CA GLN A 61 -2.09 1.96 1.65
C GLN A 61 -3.30 1.90 2.58
N SER A 62 -3.21 1.03 3.58
CA SER A 62 -4.16 0.92 4.68
C SER A 62 -3.46 0.42 5.95
N ILE A 63 -4.19 0.39 7.05
CA ILE A 63 -3.77 -0.27 8.28
C ILE A 63 -4.50 -1.60 8.37
N PHE A 64 -3.79 -2.65 8.77
CA PHE A 64 -4.38 -3.96 9.01
C PHE A 64 -5.56 -3.85 10.00
N SER A 65 -6.68 -4.43 9.63
CA SER A 65 -7.89 -4.51 10.44
C SER A 65 -8.23 -5.97 10.68
N LEU A 66 -8.45 -6.36 11.94
CA LEU A 66 -8.89 -7.71 12.26
C LEU A 66 -10.39 -7.86 12.00
N GLU A 67 -10.72 -8.42 10.84
CA GLU A 67 -12.11 -8.63 10.44
C GLU A 67 -12.70 -9.91 11.04
N LYS A 68 -14.00 -9.83 11.36
CA LYS A 68 -14.83 -10.96 11.78
C LYS A 68 -14.76 -12.08 10.75
N ASP A 69 -14.69 -13.31 11.24
CA ASP A 69 -14.70 -14.52 10.42
C ASP A 69 -13.50 -14.67 9.44
N SER A 70 -12.49 -13.80 9.55
CA SER A 70 -11.21 -13.99 8.87
C SER A 70 -10.46 -15.22 9.43
N ALA A 71 -9.53 -15.77 8.66
CA ALA A 71 -8.70 -16.88 9.11
C ALA A 71 -7.89 -16.52 10.38
N ILE A 72 -7.50 -15.26 10.52
CA ILE A 72 -6.77 -14.72 11.67
C ILE A 72 -7.69 -14.66 12.89
N TYR A 73 -8.93 -14.18 12.70
CA TYR A 73 -9.94 -14.13 13.75
C TYR A 73 -10.26 -15.51 14.35
N HIS A 74 -10.33 -16.55 13.50
CA HIS A 74 -10.57 -17.92 13.95
C HIS A 74 -9.33 -18.61 14.52
N ASN A 75 -8.12 -18.14 14.23
CA ASN A 75 -6.87 -18.77 14.66
C ASN A 75 -5.87 -17.75 15.23
N PRO A 76 -6.24 -16.90 16.20
CA PRO A 76 -5.44 -15.75 16.63
C PRO A 76 -4.04 -16.14 17.13
N ALA A 77 -3.93 -17.26 17.85
CA ALA A 77 -2.66 -17.78 18.36
C ALA A 77 -1.65 -18.11 17.24
N LYS A 78 -2.12 -18.56 16.07
CA LYS A 78 -1.24 -18.84 14.90
C LYS A 78 -0.55 -17.57 14.39
N PHE A 79 -1.16 -16.42 14.64
CA PHE A 79 -0.68 -15.11 14.22
C PHE A 79 -0.16 -14.28 15.41
N GLN A 80 0.09 -14.93 16.57
CA GLN A 80 0.60 -14.29 17.79
C GLN A 80 -0.26 -13.13 18.31
N ILE A 81 -1.57 -13.19 18.07
CA ILE A 81 -2.54 -12.32 18.75
C ILE A 81 -2.85 -12.92 20.12
N ASN A 82 -2.53 -12.18 21.18
CA ASN A 82 -2.73 -12.60 22.57
C ASN A 82 -4.22 -12.57 22.94
N ARG A 83 -4.94 -11.52 22.50
CA ARG A 83 -6.35 -11.34 22.83
C ARG A 83 -7.08 -10.54 21.77
N ILE A 84 -8.29 -10.98 21.40
CA ILE A 84 -9.23 -10.16 20.61
C ILE A 84 -10.13 -9.41 21.59
N LEU A 85 -10.19 -8.09 21.47
CA LEU A 85 -11.01 -7.23 22.31
C LEU A 85 -12.43 -7.21 21.76
N ARG A 86 -13.40 -7.56 22.63
CA ARG A 86 -14.83 -7.60 22.29
C ARG A 86 -15.56 -6.62 23.17
N ASP A 87 -16.21 -5.66 22.55
CA ASP A 87 -17.12 -4.73 23.22
C ASP A 87 -18.55 -5.30 23.14
N PRO A 88 -19.18 -5.66 24.27
CA PRO A 88 -20.56 -6.16 24.29
C PRO A 88 -21.57 -5.19 23.68
N GLU A 89 -21.30 -3.88 23.70
CA GLU A 89 -22.16 -2.85 23.11
C GLU A 89 -22.02 -2.76 21.58
N ARG A 90 -21.05 -3.49 21.00
CA ARG A 90 -20.79 -3.58 19.55
C ARG A 90 -21.05 -4.99 19.03
N ASP A 91 -22.25 -5.52 19.28
CA ASP A 91 -22.67 -6.86 18.86
C ASP A 91 -22.65 -7.09 17.33
N MET A 92 -22.80 -6.01 16.56
CA MET A 92 -22.69 -5.97 15.10
C MET A 92 -21.29 -5.61 14.58
N ALA A 93 -20.27 -5.54 15.43
CA ALA A 93 -18.90 -5.25 15.00
C ALA A 93 -18.39 -6.28 13.99
N ILE A 94 -17.88 -5.77 12.88
CA ILE A 94 -17.17 -6.56 11.85
C ILE A 94 -15.65 -6.39 11.94
N ILE A 95 -15.15 -5.40 12.67
CA ILE A 95 -13.72 -5.15 12.91
C ILE A 95 -13.50 -5.13 14.42
N PHE A 96 -12.43 -5.77 14.88
CA PHE A 96 -12.09 -5.90 16.30
C PHE A 96 -10.70 -5.34 16.60
N ASP A 97 -10.56 -4.65 17.73
CA ASP A 97 -9.24 -4.37 18.29
C ASP A 97 -8.64 -5.65 18.90
N TYR A 98 -7.33 -5.69 19.06
CA TYR A 98 -6.63 -6.85 19.58
C TYR A 98 -5.33 -6.46 20.30
N GLU A 99 -4.82 -7.36 21.12
CA GLU A 99 -3.57 -7.22 21.86
C GLU A 99 -2.50 -8.17 21.27
N ILE A 100 -1.28 -7.65 21.12
CA ILE A 100 -0.08 -8.38 20.68
C ILE A 100 1.08 -8.06 21.63
N GLU A 101 1.96 -9.03 21.83
CA GLU A 101 3.23 -8.84 22.56
C GLU A 101 4.41 -8.54 21.64
N LYS A 102 4.29 -8.85 20.34
CA LYS A 102 5.35 -8.72 19.34
C LYS A 102 4.82 -8.02 18.08
N GLY A 103 5.67 -7.19 17.49
CA GLY A 103 5.34 -6.31 16.37
C GLY A 103 5.04 -4.89 16.82
N MET A 104 4.74 -4.03 15.86
CA MET A 104 4.44 -2.62 16.10
C MET A 104 3.12 -2.45 16.87
N SER A 105 3.14 -1.55 17.85
CA SER A 105 1.95 -1.03 18.51
C SER A 105 1.08 -0.21 17.56
N LYS A 106 -0.19 0.04 17.94
CA LYS A 106 -1.12 0.83 17.12
C LYS A 106 -0.60 2.22 16.80
N ASP A 107 0.06 2.87 17.76
CA ASP A 107 0.64 4.20 17.58
C ASP A 107 1.83 4.16 16.61
N GLU A 108 2.71 3.16 16.71
CA GLU A 108 3.82 2.97 15.76
C GLU A 108 3.32 2.69 14.35
N VAL A 109 2.23 1.94 14.19
CA VAL A 109 1.61 1.69 12.88
C VAL A 109 1.04 2.98 12.28
N LEU A 110 0.41 3.82 13.10
CA LEU A 110 -0.09 5.13 12.67
C LEU A 110 1.07 6.05 12.24
N ASP A 111 2.15 6.09 13.01
CA ASP A 111 3.36 6.86 12.66
C ASP A 111 3.94 6.40 11.32
N VAL A 112 4.02 5.07 11.10
CA VAL A 112 4.49 4.50 9.83
C VAL A 112 3.55 4.89 8.69
N TYR A 113 2.24 4.73 8.85
CA TYR A 113 1.24 5.10 7.85
C TYR A 113 1.35 6.58 7.43
N GLU A 114 1.41 7.49 8.41
CA GLU A 114 1.53 8.93 8.16
C GLU A 114 2.87 9.29 7.51
N SER A 115 3.95 8.63 7.91
CA SER A 115 5.26 8.82 7.28
C SER A 115 5.24 8.34 5.82
N PHE A 116 4.59 7.20 5.55
CA PHE A 116 4.51 6.66 4.20
C PHE A 116 3.60 7.48 3.29
N GLU A 117 2.53 8.10 3.80
CA GLU A 117 1.72 9.02 2.99
C GLU A 117 2.58 10.15 2.38
N LYS A 118 3.45 10.77 3.20
CA LYS A 118 4.36 11.84 2.76
C LYS A 118 5.38 11.33 1.74
N ILE A 119 5.84 10.10 1.90
CA ILE A 119 6.74 9.44 0.97
C ILE A 119 6.03 9.20 -0.37
N ILE A 120 4.79 8.72 -0.36
CA ILE A 120 4.01 8.54 -1.58
C ILE A 120 3.82 9.89 -2.29
N GLU A 121 3.44 10.94 -1.56
CA GLU A 121 3.30 12.30 -2.13
C GLU A 121 4.57 12.78 -2.81
N SER A 122 5.74 12.47 -2.25
CA SER A 122 7.03 12.92 -2.77
C SER A 122 7.58 12.09 -3.93
N ASN A 123 7.17 10.81 -4.03
CA ASN A 123 7.75 9.86 -4.99
C ASN A 123 6.82 9.46 -6.14
N PHE A 124 5.54 9.84 -6.08
CA PHE A 124 4.55 9.59 -7.13
C PHE A 124 3.93 10.91 -7.60
N PRO A 125 4.66 11.74 -8.39
CA PRO A 125 4.16 13.02 -8.90
C PRO A 125 2.80 12.91 -9.57
N SER A 126 2.53 11.79 -10.24
CA SER A 126 1.30 11.63 -10.97
C SER A 126 0.07 11.32 -10.12
N ARG A 127 0.27 11.09 -8.81
CA ARG A 127 -0.79 11.14 -7.78
C ARG A 127 -1.60 12.44 -7.82
N SER A 128 -0.98 13.56 -8.19
CA SER A 128 -1.67 14.85 -8.35
C SER A 128 -2.84 14.81 -9.34
N ILE A 129 -2.86 13.85 -10.28
CA ILE A 129 -3.94 13.70 -11.26
C ILE A 129 -5.00 12.71 -10.78
N TRP A 130 -4.61 11.47 -10.48
CA TRP A 130 -5.61 10.42 -10.20
C TRP A 130 -6.10 10.39 -8.76
N ASN A 131 -5.47 11.08 -7.80
CA ASN A 131 -6.00 11.14 -6.43
C ASN A 131 -7.39 11.78 -6.37
N TYR A 132 -7.78 12.54 -7.40
CA TYR A 132 -9.10 13.14 -7.55
C TYR A 132 -10.07 12.30 -8.38
N LEU A 133 -9.62 11.16 -8.92
CA LEU A 133 -10.43 10.24 -9.70
C LEU A 133 -10.72 8.98 -8.89
N SER A 134 -11.94 8.48 -8.99
CA SER A 134 -12.19 7.12 -8.52
C SER A 134 -11.38 6.14 -9.38
N ARG A 135 -10.97 5.02 -8.79
CA ARG A 135 -10.13 4.02 -9.47
C ARG A 135 -10.81 3.48 -10.74
N GLU A 136 -12.13 3.33 -10.70
CA GLU A 136 -12.95 2.84 -11.82
C GLU A 136 -12.88 3.82 -12.99
N HIS A 137 -12.92 5.12 -12.72
CA HIS A 137 -12.77 6.14 -13.76
C HIS A 137 -11.34 6.20 -14.28
N PHE A 138 -10.33 6.08 -13.41
CA PHE A 138 -8.93 6.10 -13.82
C PHE A 138 -8.62 5.07 -14.92
N LEU A 139 -9.23 3.87 -14.86
CA LEU A 139 -9.06 2.85 -15.89
C LEU A 139 -9.55 3.31 -17.28
N LEU A 140 -10.58 4.15 -17.37
CA LEU A 140 -11.05 4.71 -18.63
C LEU A 140 -10.06 5.71 -19.22
N TYR A 141 -9.39 6.49 -18.38
CA TYR A 141 -8.33 7.39 -18.82
C TYR A 141 -7.11 6.61 -19.28
N LEU A 142 -6.76 5.53 -18.59
CA LEU A 142 -5.65 4.66 -18.96
C LEU A 142 -5.88 3.99 -20.32
N ASP A 143 -7.11 3.53 -20.58
CA ASP A 143 -7.49 2.98 -21.89
C ASP A 143 -7.44 4.04 -23.00
N HIS A 144 -7.95 5.24 -22.73
CA HIS A 144 -8.02 6.31 -23.73
C HIS A 144 -6.67 6.93 -24.08
N TYR A 145 -5.85 7.26 -23.07
CA TYR A 145 -4.60 7.98 -23.23
C TYR A 145 -3.37 7.06 -23.26
N GLY A 146 -3.46 5.88 -22.66
CA GLY A 146 -2.31 5.01 -22.42
C GLY A 146 -1.44 5.50 -21.25
N ARG A 147 -0.59 4.60 -20.75
CA ARG A 147 0.26 4.85 -19.58
C ARG A 147 1.20 6.04 -19.76
N GLU A 148 1.94 6.07 -20.86
CA GLU A 148 2.99 7.07 -21.10
C GLU A 148 2.42 8.49 -21.12
N GLU A 149 1.26 8.66 -21.76
CA GLU A 149 0.61 9.97 -21.82
C GLU A 149 0.14 10.42 -20.42
N ILE A 150 -0.46 9.52 -19.63
CA ILE A 150 -0.84 9.83 -18.24
C ILE A 150 0.38 10.28 -17.41
N LEU A 151 1.52 9.59 -17.53
CA LEU A 151 2.74 9.97 -16.82
C LEU A 151 3.34 11.30 -17.34
N ASN A 152 3.13 11.63 -18.62
CA ASN A 152 3.59 12.90 -19.19
C ASN A 152 2.74 14.10 -18.76
N MET A 153 1.43 13.91 -18.52
CA MET A 153 0.52 14.97 -18.04
C MET A 153 0.96 15.59 -16.71
N THR A 154 1.85 14.92 -15.98
CA THR A 154 2.18 15.23 -14.58
C THR A 154 3.54 15.90 -14.47
N ARG A 155 4.30 15.90 -15.57
CA ARG A 155 5.54 16.65 -15.69
C ARG A 155 5.17 18.15 -15.70
N PRO A 156 5.76 18.98 -14.83
CA PRO A 156 5.56 20.41 -14.92
C PRO A 156 5.90 20.87 -16.34
N LEU A 157 5.03 21.68 -16.94
CA LEU A 157 5.34 22.36 -18.20
C LEU A 157 6.65 23.12 -17.98
N VAL A 158 7.74 22.63 -18.58
CA VAL A 158 9.00 23.37 -18.61
C VAL A 158 8.71 24.64 -19.39
N GLN A 159 8.53 25.75 -18.68
CA GLN A 159 8.50 27.06 -19.29
C GLN A 159 9.91 27.32 -19.81
N HIS A 160 10.11 27.10 -21.10
CA HIS A 160 11.26 27.63 -21.80
C HIS A 160 11.11 29.16 -21.82
N THR A 161 11.80 29.84 -20.91
CA THR A 161 12.07 31.27 -20.99
C THR A 161 13.28 31.53 -21.87
#